data_AF-A0AAV6IB47-F1
#
_entry.id   AF-A0AAV6IB47-F1
#
_cell.length_a   1.000
_cell.length_b   1.000
_cell.length_c   1.000
_cell.angle_alpha   90.00
_cell.angle_beta   90.00
_cell.angle_gamma   90.00
#
_symmetry.space_group_name_H-M   'P 1'
#
loop_
_entity.id
_entity.type
_entity.pdbx_description
1 polymer ?
#
loop_
_entity_poly.entity_id
_entity_poly.type
_entity_poly.pdbx_seq_one_letter_code
_entity_poly.pdbx_strand_id
1 'polypeptide(L)'
;MQKYIAEKVNSDEQYVWARNHIGKGFEALEKLLHDYAGKYATGDEVYLVCFFPAICVQHRKGCLEPHSADCFIAPQLYRAIKEFSLDMTLYPLLSRLNEAYNQLPAFEDSAPENQPDTPV
;
A
#
# COMPACT_ATOMS: atom_id res chain seq x y z
N MET A 1 22.60 -0.51 0.90
CA MET A 1 21.95 -1.73 1.42
C MET A 1 21.45 -2.64 0.30
N GLN A 2 20.69 -2.15 -0.69
CA GLN A 2 20.21 -2.97 -1.82
C GLN A 2 21.32 -3.66 -2.64
N LYS A 3 22.46 -2.98 -2.88
CA LYS A 3 23.64 -3.58 -3.55
C LYS A 3 24.21 -4.81 -2.84
N TYR A 4 24.14 -4.85 -1.50
CA TYR A 4 24.73 -5.94 -0.71
C TYR A 4 23.83 -7.19 -0.68
N ILE A 5 22.53 -7.00 -0.91
CA ILE A 5 21.52 -8.07 -0.94
C ILE A 5 21.45 -8.71 -2.32
N ALA A 6 21.66 -7.93 -3.39
CA ALA A 6 21.74 -8.41 -4.77
C ALA A 6 22.97 -9.30 -5.04
N GLU A 7 24.07 -9.09 -4.32
CA GLU A 7 25.29 -9.90 -4.46
C GLU A 7 25.22 -11.29 -3.77
N LYS A 8 24.29 -11.48 -2.82
CA LYS A 8 24.28 -12.66 -1.94
C LYS A 8 23.16 -13.65 -2.21
N VAL A 9 22.19 -13.30 -3.06
CA VAL A 9 21.09 -14.20 -3.44
C VAL A 9 20.83 -13.98 -4.91
N ASN A 10 20.58 -15.06 -5.66
CA ASN A 10 20.08 -14.95 -7.02
C ASN A 10 18.86 -14.03 -7.04
N SER A 11 18.91 -12.96 -7.84
CA SER A 11 17.85 -11.94 -7.96
C SER A 11 16.47 -12.57 -8.18
N ASP A 12 16.45 -13.68 -8.90
CA ASP A 12 15.22 -14.36 -9.30
C ASP A 12 14.60 -15.16 -8.14
N GLU A 13 15.42 -15.76 -7.27
CA GLU A 13 14.93 -16.48 -6.08
C GLU A 13 14.36 -15.52 -5.04
N GLN A 14 14.98 -14.35 -4.87
CA GLN A 14 14.44 -13.30 -3.98
C GLN A 14 13.06 -12.84 -4.44
N TYR A 15 12.91 -12.67 -5.75
CA TYR A 15 11.67 -12.18 -6.35
C TYR A 15 10.54 -13.21 -6.26
N VAL A 16 10.84 -14.49 -6.52
CA VAL A 16 9.90 -15.60 -6.33
C VAL A 16 9.50 -15.75 -4.86
N TRP A 17 10.46 -15.66 -3.94
CA TRP A 17 10.19 -15.72 -2.50
C TRP A 17 9.29 -14.56 -2.06
N ALA A 18 9.57 -13.33 -2.49
CA ALA A 18 8.78 -12.15 -2.16
C ALA A 18 7.35 -12.27 -2.70
N ARG A 19 7.19 -12.65 -3.98
CA ARG A 19 5.88 -12.87 -4.61
C ARG A 19 5.04 -13.89 -3.83
N ASN A 20 5.64 -15.00 -3.41
CA ASN A 20 4.95 -16.03 -2.65
C ASN A 20 4.49 -15.53 -1.26
N HIS A 21 5.30 -14.72 -0.58
CA HIS A 21 4.93 -14.16 0.73
C HIS A 21 3.88 -13.06 0.62
N ILE A 22 4.00 -12.19 -0.39
CA ILE A 22 3.01 -11.16 -0.69
C ILE A 22 1.66 -11.81 -1.04
N GLY A 23 1.67 -12.85 -1.90
CA GLY A 23 0.45 -13.57 -2.27
C GLY A 23 -0.26 -14.21 -1.08
N LYS A 24 0.46 -14.88 -0.17
CA LYS A 24 -0.11 -15.43 1.06
C LYS A 24 -0.70 -14.34 1.98
N GLY A 25 -0.01 -13.21 2.08
CA GLY A 25 -0.49 -12.06 2.84
C GLY A 25 -1.77 -11.48 2.25
N PHE A 26 -1.83 -11.34 0.92
CA PHE A 26 -3.00 -10.84 0.22
C PHE A 26 -4.19 -11.79 0.31
N GLU A 27 -3.97 -13.10 0.23
CA GLU A 27 -5.03 -14.09 0.45
C GLU A 27 -5.60 -14.01 1.87
N ALA A 28 -4.74 -13.82 2.88
CA ALA A 28 -5.17 -13.63 4.25
C ALA A 28 -5.94 -12.31 4.45
N LEU A 29 -5.46 -11.22 3.82
CA LEU A 29 -6.12 -9.91 3.86
C LEU A 29 -7.48 -9.94 3.17
N GLU A 30 -7.58 -10.58 2.01
CA GLU A 30 -8.85 -10.74 1.28
C GLU A 30 -9.90 -11.44 2.16
N LYS A 31 -9.50 -12.51 2.87
CA LYS A 31 -10.36 -13.23 3.82
C LYS A 31 -10.71 -12.40 5.05
N LEU A 32 -9.74 -11.66 5.60
CA LEU A 32 -9.94 -10.85 6.79
C LEU A 32 -10.86 -9.66 6.53
N LEU A 33 -10.72 -9.01 5.37
CA LEU A 33 -11.46 -7.81 5.00
C LEU A 33 -12.82 -8.10 4.38
N HIS A 34 -13.11 -9.35 4.00
CA HIS A 34 -14.36 -9.74 3.36
C HIS A 34 -15.61 -9.26 4.13
N ASP A 35 -15.58 -9.36 5.47
CA ASP A 35 -16.73 -9.04 6.33
C ASP A 35 -16.73 -7.59 6.85
N TYR A 36 -15.62 -6.86 6.70
CA TYR A 36 -15.42 -5.53 7.30
C TYR A 36 -15.23 -4.40 6.28
N ALA A 37 -14.83 -4.72 5.04
CA ALA A 37 -14.53 -3.71 4.04
C ALA A 37 -15.81 -3.01 3.55
N GLY A 38 -15.85 -1.70 3.73
CA GLY A 38 -16.84 -0.80 3.12
C GLY A 38 -16.25 -0.17 1.86
N LYS A 39 -16.40 1.14 1.67
CA LYS A 39 -15.69 1.89 0.63
C LYS A 39 -14.15 1.72 0.71
N TYR A 40 -13.61 1.62 1.92
CA TYR A 40 -12.19 1.40 2.22
C TYR A 40 -11.99 0.15 3.11
N ALA A 41 -10.74 -0.15 3.51
CA ALA A 41 -10.42 -1.40 4.23
C ALA A 41 -11.17 -1.51 5.57
N THR A 42 -11.44 -0.39 6.24
CA THR A 42 -12.24 -0.33 7.47
C THR A 42 -13.34 0.72 7.35
N GLY A 43 -14.48 0.37 6.75
CA GLY A 43 -15.64 1.25 6.63
C GLY A 43 -15.61 2.19 5.42
N ASP A 44 -16.37 3.31 5.50
CA ASP A 44 -16.66 4.19 4.36
C ASP A 44 -15.79 5.46 4.26
N GLU A 45 -14.92 5.71 5.25
CA GLU A 45 -14.08 6.91 5.35
C GLU A 45 -12.60 6.53 5.57
N VAL A 46 -11.66 7.23 4.92
CA VAL A 46 -10.21 7.07 5.15
C VAL A 46 -9.75 8.04 6.24
N TYR A 47 -9.20 7.51 7.33
CA TYR A 47 -8.56 8.31 8.37
C TYR A 47 -7.04 8.09 8.34
N LEU A 48 -6.33 8.97 7.62
CA LEU A 48 -4.87 9.01 7.58
C LEU A 48 -4.32 9.57 8.91
N VAL A 49 -3.71 8.71 9.73
CA VAL A 49 -3.00 9.16 10.95
C VAL A 49 -1.56 9.49 10.58
N CYS A 50 -1.21 10.77 10.72
CA CYS A 50 0.07 11.30 10.29
C CYS A 50 1.13 11.16 11.39
N PHE A 51 2.14 10.30 11.18
CA PHE A 51 3.40 10.33 11.96
C PHE A 51 4.42 11.32 11.37
N PHE A 52 4.07 12.02 10.29
CA PHE A 52 4.90 13.03 9.64
C PHE A 52 4.32 14.45 9.86
N PRO A 53 5.00 15.36 10.57
CA PRO A 53 4.48 16.71 10.81
C PRO A 53 4.35 17.58 9.54
N ALA A 54 4.88 17.16 8.39
CA ALA A 54 4.85 17.95 7.15
C ALA A 54 3.52 17.88 6.37
N ILE A 55 2.73 16.80 6.49
CA ILE A 55 1.49 16.62 5.70
C ILE A 55 0.26 17.26 6.39
N CYS A 56 0.33 17.58 7.69
CA CYS A 56 -0.80 18.15 8.43
C CYS A 56 -1.01 19.66 8.28
N VAL A 57 -0.17 20.41 7.57
CA VAL A 57 -0.20 21.88 7.62
C VAL A 57 -1.39 22.50 6.86
N GLN A 58 -2.02 21.80 5.91
CA GLN A 58 -2.98 22.46 5.02
C GLN A 58 -4.46 22.39 5.43
N HIS A 59 -4.89 21.41 6.26
CA HIS A 59 -6.31 21.25 6.58
C HIS A 59 -6.56 21.23 8.10
N ARG A 60 -6.85 22.42 8.65
CA ARG A 60 -7.40 22.60 10.01
C ARG A 60 -8.80 21.96 10.14
N LYS A 61 -8.92 20.63 10.26
CA LYS A 61 -10.08 19.99 10.94
C LYS A 61 -9.67 18.63 11.49
N GLY A 62 -9.66 18.53 12.83
CA GLY A 62 -9.99 17.33 13.60
C GLY A 62 -9.11 16.09 13.40
N CYS A 63 -8.01 16.01 14.15
CA CYS A 63 -7.37 14.73 14.43
C CYS A 63 -8.25 13.95 15.41
N LEU A 64 -8.91 12.89 14.95
CA LEU A 64 -9.60 11.95 15.85
C LEU A 64 -9.52 10.51 15.30
N GLU A 65 -8.62 9.74 15.94
CA GLU A 65 -8.55 8.27 16.08
C GLU A 65 -8.20 7.34 14.89
N PRO A 66 -7.51 6.20 15.15
CA PRO A 66 -6.71 5.49 14.17
C PRO A 66 -7.50 4.39 13.47
N HIS A 67 -7.78 4.56 12.18
CA HIS A 67 -8.23 3.47 11.30
C HIS A 67 -7.19 3.27 10.19
N SER A 68 -5.96 2.93 10.62
CA SER A 68 -4.71 3.04 9.85
C SER A 68 -4.45 1.90 8.85
N ALA A 69 -5.38 0.98 8.62
CA ALA A 69 -5.15 -0.18 7.75
C ALA A 69 -4.87 0.24 6.30
N ASP A 70 -5.60 1.21 5.77
CA ASP A 70 -5.42 1.71 4.40
C ASP A 70 -4.01 2.31 4.17
N CYS A 71 -3.42 2.91 5.20
CA CYS A 71 -2.06 3.47 5.15
C CYS A 71 -0.99 2.39 4.99
N PHE A 72 -1.26 1.17 5.47
CA PHE A 72 -0.35 0.02 5.32
C PHE A 72 -0.64 -0.79 4.05
N ILE A 73 -1.89 -0.83 3.59
CA ILE A 73 -2.30 -1.63 2.43
C ILE A 73 -1.90 -0.93 1.12
N ALA A 74 -2.12 0.38 0.98
CA ALA A 74 -1.82 1.13 -0.24
C ALA A 74 -0.36 1.00 -0.74
N PRO A 75 0.69 1.19 0.08
CA PRO A 75 2.06 1.02 -0.38
C PRO A 75 2.39 -0.43 -0.76
N GLN A 76 1.77 -1.41 -0.11
CA GLN A 76 1.98 -2.83 -0.44
C GLN A 76 1.34 -3.18 -1.79
N LEU A 77 0.14 -2.64 -2.09
CA LEU A 77 -0.53 -2.80 -3.38
C LEU A 77 0.27 -2.14 -4.49
N TYR A 78 0.72 -0.90 -4.28
CA TYR A 78 1.54 -0.17 -5.25
C TYR A 78 2.79 -0.98 -5.63
N ARG A 79 3.54 -1.50 -4.64
CA ARG A 79 4.73 -2.31 -4.89
C ARG A 79 4.39 -3.67 -5.51
N ALA A 80 3.34 -4.33 -5.06
CA ALA A 80 2.92 -5.63 -5.61
C ALA A 80 2.60 -5.53 -7.11
N ILE A 81 1.96 -4.45 -7.54
CA ILE A 81 1.60 -4.20 -8.94
C ILE A 81 2.81 -3.73 -9.75
N LYS A 82 3.52 -2.71 -9.28
CA LYS A 82 4.60 -2.03 -10.03
C LYS A 82 5.93 -2.78 -10.02
N GLU A 83 6.34 -3.28 -8.85
CA GLU A 83 7.64 -3.96 -8.69
C GLU A 83 7.51 -5.48 -8.90
N PHE A 84 6.49 -6.11 -8.34
CA PHE A 84 6.36 -7.58 -8.31
C PHE A 84 5.49 -8.19 -9.43
N SER A 85 4.83 -7.33 -10.22
CA SER A 85 3.89 -7.69 -11.30
C SER A 85 2.93 -8.80 -10.89
N LEU A 86 2.34 -8.66 -9.70
CA LEU A 86 1.44 -9.63 -9.12
C LEU A 86 0.09 -9.57 -9.85
N ASP A 87 -0.51 -10.75 -10.08
CA ASP A 87 -1.84 -10.82 -10.68
C ASP A 87 -2.91 -10.46 -9.64
N MET A 88 -3.47 -9.26 -9.77
CA MET A 88 -4.51 -8.75 -8.89
C MET A 88 -5.90 -9.32 -9.20
N THR A 89 -6.09 -10.05 -10.31
CA THR A 89 -7.38 -10.69 -10.63
C THR A 89 -7.76 -11.74 -9.58
N LEU A 90 -6.78 -12.26 -8.84
CA LEU A 90 -6.96 -13.18 -7.73
C LEU A 90 -7.46 -12.52 -6.43
N TYR A 91 -7.41 -11.19 -6.34
CA TYR A 91 -7.73 -10.41 -5.13
C TYR A 91 -8.67 -9.24 -5.46
N PRO A 92 -9.96 -9.52 -5.76
CA PRO A 92 -10.89 -8.52 -6.26
C PRO A 92 -11.21 -7.40 -5.25
N LEU A 93 -11.26 -7.70 -3.94
CA LEU A 93 -11.48 -6.69 -2.91
C LEU A 93 -10.26 -5.75 -2.82
N LEU A 94 -9.05 -6.30 -2.78
CA LEU A 94 -7.83 -5.50 -2.79
C LEU A 94 -7.68 -4.67 -4.09
N SER A 95 -8.10 -5.21 -5.24
CA SER A 95 -8.13 -4.46 -6.50
C SER A 95 -9.08 -3.26 -6.42
N ARG A 96 -10.28 -3.46 -5.86
CA ARG A 96 -11.25 -2.39 -5.63
C ARG A 96 -10.71 -1.31 -4.68
N LEU A 97 -10.04 -1.72 -3.60
CA LEU A 97 -9.40 -0.79 -2.67
C LEU A 97 -8.29 0.02 -3.36
N ASN A 98 -7.47 -0.62 -4.19
CA ASN A 98 -6.45 0.07 -4.97
C ASN A 98 -7.04 1.16 -5.88
N GLU A 99 -8.15 0.85 -6.55
CA GLU A 99 -8.87 1.83 -7.37
C GLU A 99 -9.40 3.00 -6.53
N ALA A 100 -9.95 2.72 -5.34
CA ALA A 100 -10.40 3.75 -4.41
C ALA A 100 -9.24 4.64 -3.91
N TYR A 101 -8.07 4.06 -3.62
CA TYR A 101 -6.89 4.82 -3.22
C TYR A 101 -6.36 5.71 -4.34
N ASN A 102 -6.39 5.24 -5.58
CA ASN A 102 -5.96 6.03 -6.75
C ASN A 102 -6.86 7.25 -7.04
N GLN A 103 -8.06 7.32 -6.45
CA GLN A 103 -8.92 8.50 -6.57
C GLN A 103 -8.59 9.60 -5.54
N LEU A 104 -7.71 9.31 -4.58
CA LEU A 104 -7.36 10.22 -3.49
C LEU A 104 -6.01 10.91 -3.79
N PRO A 105 -5.99 12.26 -3.92
CA PRO A 105 -4.75 13.00 -4.19
C PRO A 105 -3.66 12.76 -3.15
N ALA A 106 -4.05 12.50 -1.89
CA ALA A 106 -3.11 12.22 -0.81
C ALA A 106 -2.26 10.96 -1.06
N PHE A 107 -2.81 9.93 -1.71
CA PHE A 107 -2.05 8.73 -2.04
C PHE A 107 -1.17 8.94 -3.27
N GLU A 108 -1.65 9.69 -4.26
CA GLU A 108 -0.86 10.07 -5.44
C GLU A 108 0.36 10.93 -5.07
N ASP A 109 0.17 11.97 -4.24
CA ASP A 109 1.26 12.83 -3.75
C ASP A 109 2.28 12.05 -2.90
N SER A 110 1.84 10.99 -2.22
CA SER A 110 2.69 10.12 -1.42
C SER A 110 3.42 9.04 -2.22
N ALA A 111 3.16 8.93 -3.52
CA ALA A 111 3.77 7.92 -4.36
C ALA A 111 5.30 8.05 -4.36
N PRO A 112 6.05 6.93 -4.42
CA PRO A 112 7.51 6.96 -4.39
C PRO A 112 8.12 7.86 -5.47
N GLU A 113 7.48 8.00 -6.64
CA GLU A 113 8.01 8.84 -7.73
C GLU A 113 7.91 10.35 -7.45
N ASN A 114 6.99 10.75 -6.56
CA ASN A 114 6.73 12.16 -6.24
C ASN A 114 7.55 12.64 -5.04
N GLN A 115 8.40 11.78 -4.47
CA GLN A 115 9.22 12.16 -3.32
C GLN A 115 10.41 13.03 -3.75
N PRO A 116 10.79 14.05 -2.94
CA PRO A 116 11.83 15.01 -3.29
C PRO A 116 13.24 14.40 -3.43
N ASP A 117 13.44 13.19 -2.92
CA ASP A 117 14.68 12.42 -2.99
C ASP A 117 14.68 11.38 -4.13
N THR A 118 13.62 11.31 -4.93
CA THR A 118 13.55 10.43 -6.09
C THR A 118 14.57 10.88 -7.14
N PRO A 119 15.45 9.99 -7.63
CA PRO A 119 16.35 10.31 -8.74
C PRO A 119 15.53 10.69 -9.98
N VAL A 120 15.80 11.89 -10.52
CA VAL A 120 15.27 12.38 -11.81
C VAL A 120 15.94 11.72 -13.00
#